data_AF-A0A9D5X917-F1
#
_entry.id   AF-A0A9D5X917-F1
#
_cell.length_a   1.000
_cell.length_b   1.000
_cell.length_c   1.000
_cell.angle_alpha   90.00
_cell.angle_beta   90.00
_cell.angle_gamma   90.00
#
_symmetry.space_group_name_H-M   'P 1'
#
loop_
_entity.id
_entity.type
_entity.pdbx_description
1 polymer ?
#
loop_
_entity_poly.entity_id
_entity_poly.type
_entity_poly.pdbx_seq_one_letter_code
_entity_poly.pdbx_strand_id
1 'polypeptide(L)' 'RTLFADADILLFDEPLKGLDEALKQQVIAFVKPFIESKVVIWVTHTPEEVKLLGSYTALQL' A
#
# COMPACT_ATOMS: atom_id res chain seq x y z
N ARG A 1 -7.92 10.00 1.75
CA ARG A 1 -7.35 11.36 1.87
C ARG A 1 -5.88 11.38 1.44
N THR A 2 -5.04 10.51 2.00
CA THR A 2 -3.60 10.37 1.68
C THR A 2 -3.31 10.24 0.18
N LEU A 3 -4.09 9.44 -0.56
CA LEU A 3 -3.91 9.25 -2.02
C LEU A 3 -4.09 10.51 -2.86
N PHE A 4 -4.83 11.50 -2.36
CA PHE A 4 -5.12 12.74 -3.08
C PHE A 4 -4.31 13.92 -2.53
N ALA A 5 -3.35 13.64 -1.64
CA ALA A 5 -2.44 14.66 -1.17
C ALA A 5 -1.40 14.97 -2.26
N ASP A 6 -1.15 16.26 -2.47
CA ASP A 6 -0.02 16.70 -3.28
C ASP A 6 1.27 16.55 -2.46
N ALA A 7 1.75 15.32 -2.39
CA ALA A 7 2.94 14.93 -1.63
C ALA A 7 3.87 14.04 -2.47
N ASP A 8 5.16 14.26 -2.34
CA ASP A 8 6.20 13.44 -2.98
C ASP A 8 6.35 12.07 -2.33
N ILE A 9 6.06 11.99 -1.02
CA ILE A 9 6.17 10.80 -0.19
C ILE A 9 4.82 10.49 0.47
N LEU A 10 4.36 9.25 0.32
CA LEU A 10 3.15 8.74 0.97
C LEU A 10 3.54 7.70 2.03
N LEU A 11 3.08 7.91 3.27
CA LEU A 11 3.26 6.97 4.38
C LEU A 11 1.92 6.31 4.71
N PHE A 12 1.90 5.00 4.75
CA PHE A 12 0.76 4.19 5.17
C PHE A 12 1.15 3.33 6.37
N ASP A 13 0.40 3.43 7.45
CA ASP A 13 0.57 2.61 8.66
C ASP A 13 -0.66 1.71 8.83
N GLU A 14 -0.45 0.40 8.64
CA GLU A 14 -1.49 -0.64 8.63
C GLU A 14 -2.76 -0.27 7.82
N PRO A 15 -2.63 0.18 6.56
CA PRO A 15 -3.73 0.80 5.81
C PRO A 15 -4.91 -0.14 5.49
N LEU A 16 -4.67 -1.46 5.50
CA LEU A 16 -5.67 -2.48 5.15
C LEU A 16 -6.14 -3.31 6.35
N LYS A 17 -5.78 -2.90 7.57
CA LYS A 17 -6.17 -3.62 8.78
C LYS A 17 -7.68 -3.71 8.89
N GLY A 18 -8.18 -4.91 9.22
CA GLY A 18 -9.62 -5.16 9.41
C GLY A 18 -10.41 -5.35 8.12
N LEU A 19 -9.77 -5.33 6.95
CA LEU A 19 -10.37 -5.74 5.69
C LEU A 19 -10.22 -7.26 5.49
N ASP A 20 -11.20 -7.87 4.84
CA ASP A 20 -11.06 -9.25 4.37
C ASP A 20 -10.13 -9.32 3.15
N GLU A 21 -9.67 -10.52 2.82
CA GLU A 21 -8.69 -10.73 1.75
C GLU A 21 -9.18 -10.29 0.36
N ALA A 22 -10.48 -10.45 0.07
CA ALA A 22 -11.05 -10.03 -1.20
C ALA A 22 -11.04 -8.50 -1.34
N LEU A 23 -11.39 -7.80 -0.27
CA LEU A 23 -11.41 -6.36 -0.22
C LEU A 23 -10.00 -5.78 -0.21
N LYS A 24 -9.02 -6.43 0.44
CA LYS A 24 -7.60 -6.06 0.34
C LYS A 24 -7.11 -6.06 -1.10
N GLN A 25 -7.42 -7.11 -1.86
CA GLN A 25 -7.04 -7.19 -3.27
C GLN A 25 -7.67 -6.07 -4.10
N GLN A 26 -8.95 -5.78 -3.87
CA GLN A 26 -9.64 -4.68 -4.56
C GLN A 26 -9.03 -3.31 -4.24
N VAL A 27 -8.73 -3.05 -2.97
CA VAL A 27 -8.12 -1.78 -2.55
C VAL A 27 -6.72 -1.65 -3.12
N ILE A 28 -5.87 -2.68 -3.04
CA ILE A 28 -4.52 -2.62 -3.61
C ILE A 28 -4.57 -2.37 -5.12
N ALA A 29 -5.44 -3.07 -5.85
CA ALA A 29 -5.61 -2.86 -7.28
C ALA A 29 -6.07 -1.43 -7.62
N PHE A 30 -6.95 -0.85 -6.80
CA PHE A 30 -7.39 0.54 -6.95
C PHE A 30 -6.28 1.55 -6.64
N VAL A 31 -5.49 1.30 -5.59
CA VAL A 31 -4.47 2.23 -5.08
C VAL A 31 -3.22 2.22 -5.95
N LYS A 32 -2.86 1.07 -6.51
CA LYS A 32 -1.60 0.84 -7.26
C LYS A 32 -1.28 1.92 -8.31
N PRO A 33 -2.19 2.34 -9.21
CA PRO A 33 -1.88 3.37 -10.21
C PRO A 33 -1.56 4.75 -9.62
N PHE A 34 -2.05 5.05 -8.42
CA PHE A 34 -1.84 6.34 -7.75
C PHE A 34 -0.52 6.41 -6.99
N ILE A 35 0.03 5.26 -6.61
CA ILE A 35 1.27 5.17 -5.83
C ILE A 35 2.51 4.87 -6.70
N GLU A 36 2.33 4.38 -7.93
CA GLU A 36 3.44 4.05 -8.86
C GLU A 36 4.33 5.25 -9.22
N SER A 37 3.81 6.48 -9.16
CA SER A 37 4.56 7.71 -9.48
C SER A 37 5.16 8.42 -8.26
N LYS A 38 5.01 7.87 -7.05
CA LYS A 38 5.40 8.49 -5.78
C LYS A 38 6.27 7.56 -4.95
N VAL A 39 7.03 8.13 -4.01
CA VAL A 39 7.74 7.32 -3.02
C VAL A 39 6.73 6.87 -1.97
N VAL A 40 6.58 5.56 -1.78
CA VAL A 40 5.60 4.99 -0.85
C VAL A 40 6.29 4.16 0.22
N ILE A 41 6.00 4.49 1.48
CA ILE A 41 6.38 3.71 2.65
C ILE A 41 5.11 3.02 3.15
N TRP A 42 5.08 1.69 3.04
CA TRP A 42 3.94 0.86 3.42
C TRP A 42 4.31 -0.02 4.61
N VAL A 43 3.79 0.30 5.79
CA VAL A 43 4.01 -0.46 7.01
C VAL A 43 2.86 -1.45 7.18
N THR A 44 3.19 -2.74 7.14
CA THR A 44 2.21 -3.82 7.32
C THR A 44 2.88 -5.04 7.95
N HIS A 45 2.09 -5.79 8.72
CA HIS A 45 2.47 -7.11 9.23
C HIS A 45 1.98 -8.25 8.33
N THR A 46 1.35 -7.94 7.18
CA THR A 46 0.77 -8.92 6.24
C THR A 46 1.65 -9.08 5.00
N PRO A 47 2.43 -10.18 4.86
CA PRO A 47 3.34 -10.38 3.73
C PRO A 47 2.62 -10.49 2.37
N GLU A 48 1.33 -10.85 2.36
CA GLU A 48 0.53 -10.95 1.14
C GLU A 48 0.29 -9.59 0.50
N GLU A 49 0.15 -8.52 1.29
CA GLU A 49 0.01 -7.16 0.79
C GLU A 49 1.24 -6.73 -0.01
N VAL A 50 2.43 -7.07 0.49
CA VAL A 50 3.71 -6.80 -0.18
C VAL A 50 3.76 -7.49 -1.56
N LYS A 51 3.31 -8.75 -1.64
CA LYS A 51 3.27 -9.49 -2.90
C LYS A 51 2.29 -8.88 -3.90
N LEU A 52 1.13 -8.41 -3.43
CA LEU A 52 0.09 -7.79 -4.27
C LEU A 52 0.53 -6.41 -4.79
N LEU A 53 1.29 -5.67 -3.99
CA LEU A 53 1.91 -4.41 -4.41
C LEU A 53 2.92 -4.65 -5.54
N GLY A 54 3.79 -5.67 -5.42
CA GLY A 54 4.71 -6.09 -6.49
C GLY A 54 6.13 -5.58 -6.29
N SER A 55 6.64 -4.72 -7.18
CA SER A 55 8.05 -4.24 -7.24
C SER A 55 8.41 -3.22 -6.15
N TYR A 56 8.03 -3.48 -4.90
CA TYR A 56 8.34 -2.62 -3.76
C TYR A 56 9.42 -3.29 -2.89
N THR A 57 10.33 -2.48 -2.36
CA THR A 57 11.33 -2.95 -1.40
C THR A 57 10.64 -3.21 -0.06
N ALA A 58 10.49 -4.49 0.29
CA ALA A 58 10.00 -4.89 1.59
C ALA A 58 11.14 -4.79 2.61
N LEU A 59 10.97 -3.92 3.62
CA LEU A 59 11.83 -3.89 4.80
C LEU A 59 11.11 -4.65 5.91
N GLN A 60 11.59 -5.85 6.23
CA GLN A 60 11.14 -6.63 7.36
C GLN A 60 12.10 -6.38 8.53
N LEU A 61 11.66 -5.58 9.51
CA LEU A 61 12.36 -5.37 10.78
C LEU A 61 11.94 -6.41 11.81
#